data_AF-A0A821Y2X9-F1
#
_entry.id   AF-A0A821Y2X9-F1
#
_cell.length_a   1.000
_cell.length_b   1.000
_cell.length_c   1.000
_cell.angle_alpha   90.00
_cell.angle_beta   90.00
_cell.angle_gamma   90.00
#
_symmetry.space_group_name_H-M   'P 1'
#
loop_
_entity.id
_entity.type
_entity.pdbx_description
1 polymer ?
#
loop_
_entity_poly.entity_id
_entity_poly.type
_entity_poly.pdbx_seq_one_letter_code
_entity_poly.pdbx_strand_id
1 'polypeptide(L)' 'PTMRDMGVRCITHFVDAQAKNIRSGWKNIFSVFQMAATDTDVQIVELAFQTCTLIVGMLFNSNFLFNELRNFPYNCER' A
#
# COMPACT_ATOMS: atom_id res chain seq x y z
N PRO A 1 -11.77 16.76 3.89
CA PRO A 1 -11.18 15.41 3.76
C PRO A 1 -12.07 14.53 2.89
N THR A 2 -11.59 14.14 1.71
CA THR A 2 -12.31 13.19 0.85
C THR A 2 -12.20 11.79 1.46
N MET A 3 -13.19 10.91 1.23
CA MET A 3 -13.13 9.53 1.74
C MET A 3 -11.86 8.79 1.31
N ARG A 4 -11.24 9.22 0.20
CA ARG A 4 -10.00 8.67 -0.37
C ARG A 4 -8.76 9.06 0.43
N ASP A 5 -8.65 10.32 0.89
CA ASP A 5 -7.61 10.77 1.83
C ASP A 5 -7.73 10.04 3.19
N MET A 6 -8.95 9.82 3.67
CA MET A 6 -9.19 8.99 4.86
C MET A 6 -8.71 7.54 4.65
N GLY A 7 -9.03 6.92 3.51
CA GLY A 7 -8.63 5.55 3.22
C GLY A 7 -7.11 5.35 3.24
N VAL A 8 -6.37 6.23 2.58
CA VAL A 8 -4.89 6.18 2.53
C VAL A 8 -4.30 6.31 3.94
N ARG A 9 -4.73 7.32 4.72
CA ARG A 9 -4.24 7.54 6.08
C ARG A 9 -4.61 6.40 7.02
N CYS A 10 -5.82 5.86 6.93
CA CYS A 10 -6.26 4.73 7.74
C CYS A 10 -5.42 3.48 7.48
N ILE A 11 -5.06 3.21 6.22
CA ILE A 11 -4.19 2.09 5.87
C ILE A 11 -2.77 2.32 6.40
N THR A 12 -2.25 3.55 6.34
CA THR A 12 -0.96 3.90 6.96
C THR A 12 -0.93 3.53 8.43
N HIS A 13 -1.94 3.97 9.20
CA HIS A 13 -2.03 3.68 10.63
C HIS A 13 -2.24 2.18 10.91
N PHE A 14 -3.03 1.49 10.09
CA PHE A 14 -3.24 0.05 10.21
C PHE A 14 -1.96 -0.74 10.00
N VAL A 15 -1.18 -0.39 8.98
CA VAL A 15 0.11 -1.03 8.69
C VAL A 15 1.10 -0.73 9.81
N ASP A 16 1.20 0.50 10.29
CA ASP A 16 2.09 0.85 11.40
C ASP A 16 1.76 0.05 12.68
N ALA A 17 0.49 -0.12 13.00
CA ALA A 17 0.05 -0.85 14.18
C ALA A 17 0.24 -2.37 14.08
N GLN A 18 0.13 -2.96 12.88
CA GLN A 18 -0.01 -4.42 12.72
C GLN A 18 0.85 -5.05 11.63
N ALA A 19 1.80 -4.34 11.00
CA ALA A 19 2.61 -4.84 9.87
C ALA A 19 3.17 -6.26 10.09
N LYS A 20 3.69 -6.54 11.29
CA LYS A 20 4.28 -7.85 11.65
C LYS A 20 3.26 -9.00 11.67
N ASN A 21 1.97 -8.70 11.82
CA ASN A 21 0.88 -9.67 11.91
C ASN A 21 0.10 -9.82 10.59
N ILE A 22 0.36 -8.97 9.59
CA ILE A 22 -0.27 -9.06 8.28
C ILE A 22 0.42 -10.17 7.48
N ARG A 23 -0.25 -11.31 7.35
CA ARG A 23 0.26 -12.47 6.59
C ARG A 23 -0.26 -12.55 5.16
N SER A 24 -1.53 -12.20 4.92
CA SER A 24 -2.20 -12.33 3.61
C SER A 24 -2.91 -11.05 3.13
N GLY A 25 -2.91 -9.98 3.93
CA GLY A 25 -3.61 -8.72 3.63
C GLY A 25 -2.85 -7.77 2.71
N TRP A 26 -1.56 -8.04 2.43
CA TRP A 26 -0.70 -7.13 1.68
C TRP A 26 -1.21 -6.84 0.27
N LYS A 27 -1.79 -7.84 -0.41
CA LYS A 27 -2.37 -7.66 -1.74
C LYS A 27 -3.48 -6.60 -1.77
N ASN A 28 -4.41 -6.66 -0.81
CA ASN A 28 -5.50 -5.69 -0.71
C ASN A 28 -4.99 -4.30 -0.36
N ILE A 29 -4.00 -4.22 0.54
CA ILE A 29 -3.38 -2.97 0.96
C ILE A 29 -2.75 -2.24 -0.23
N PHE A 30 -1.90 -2.90 -1.01
CA PHE A 30 -1.29 -2.27 -2.19
C PHE A 30 -2.31 -2.00 -3.31
N SER A 31 -3.38 -2.78 -3.43
CA SER A 31 -4.44 -2.48 -4.39
C SER A 31 -5.14 -1.15 -4.10
N VAL A 32 -5.31 -0.78 -2.83
CA VAL A 32 -5.88 0.53 -2.47
C VAL A 32 -4.90 1.66 -2.78
N PHE A 33 -3.61 1.46 -2.52
CA PHE A 33 -2.59 2.43 -2.92
C PHE A 33 -2.52 2.62 -4.43
N GLN A 34 -2.62 1.54 -5.21
CA GLN A 34 -2.66 1.60 -6.67
C GLN A 34 -3.87 2.41 -7.16
N MET A 35 -5.05 2.18 -6.58
CA MET A 35 -6.25 2.94 -6.92
C MET A 35 -6.09 4.43 -6.56
N ALA A 36 -5.56 4.73 -5.38
CA ALA A 36 -5.30 6.11 -4.94
C ALA A 36 -4.22 6.81 -5.78
N ALA A 37 -3.25 6.06 -6.32
CA ALA A 37 -2.22 6.58 -7.22
C ALA A 37 -2.76 6.96 -8.61
N THR A 38 -3.98 6.51 -8.97
CA THR A 38 -4.67 6.87 -10.21
C THR A 38 -5.68 8.02 -10.04
N ASP A 39 -5.74 8.63 -8.85
CA ASP A 39 -6.64 9.76 -8.58
C ASP A 39 -6.23 11.01 -9.36
N THR A 40 -7.18 11.92 -9.57
CA THR A 40 -6.91 13.21 -10.24
C THR A 40 -6.36 14.26 -9.28
N ASP A 41 -6.55 14.05 -7.98
CA ASP A 41 -6.01 14.91 -6.94
C ASP A 41 -4.54 14.58 -6.67
N VAL A 42 -3.64 15.48 -7.07
CA VAL A 42 -2.19 15.35 -6.91
C VAL A 42 -1.78 15.09 -5.47
N GLN A 43 -2.48 15.66 -4.47
CA GLN A 43 -2.14 15.43 -3.06
C GLN A 43 -2.43 13.99 -2.63
N ILE A 44 -3.51 13.40 -3.14
CA ILE A 44 -3.87 12.00 -2.85
C ILE A 44 -2.87 11.06 -3.51
N VAL A 45 -2.51 11.34 -4.76
CA VAL A 45 -1.51 10.57 -5.51
C VAL A 45 -0.17 10.60 -4.79
N GLU A 46 0.32 11.79 -4.43
CA GLU A 46 1.59 11.95 -3.73
C GLU A 46 1.58 11.22 -2.38
N LEU A 47 0.51 11.37 -1.59
CA LEU A 47 0.35 10.66 -0.32
C LEU A 47 0.37 9.14 -0.50
N ALA A 48 -0.31 8.62 -1.52
CA ALA A 48 -0.34 7.19 -1.81
C ALA A 48 1.06 6.65 -2.14
N PHE A 49 1.84 7.36 -2.96
CA PHE A 49 3.21 6.98 -3.30
C PHE A 49 4.16 7.06 -2.10
N GLN A 50 4.07 8.12 -1.30
CA GLN A 50 4.89 8.29 -0.09
C GLN A 50 4.65 7.16 0.91
N THR A 51 3.38 6.85 1.19
CA THR A 51 3.01 5.76 2.10
C THR A 51 3.45 4.39 1.56
N CYS A 52 3.22 4.12 0.26
CA CYS A 52 3.65 2.88 -0.36
C CYS A 52 5.17 2.67 -0.23
N THR A 53 5.96 3.72 -0.49
CA THR A 53 7.43 3.69 -0.36
C THR A 53 7.87 3.38 1.07
N LEU A 54 7.22 3.99 2.07
CA LEU A 54 7.50 3.74 3.48
C LEU A 54 7.23 2.27 3.85
N ILE A 55 6.08 1.73 3.42
CA ILE A 55 5.70 0.33 3.64
C ILE A 55 6.69 -0.63 2.97
N VAL A 56 7.03 -0.39 1.70
CA VAL A 56 8.01 -1.21 0.96
C VAL A 56 9.37 -1.17 1.68
N GLY A 57 9.82 0.00 2.14
CA GLY A 57 11.05 0.14 2.92
C GLY A 57 11.06 -0.66 4.23
N MET A 58 9.97 -0.59 5.01
CA MET A 58 9.82 -1.39 6.24
C MET A 58 9.89 -2.90 5.97
N LEU A 59 9.25 -3.33 4.89
CA LEU A 59 9.14 -4.73 4.54
C LEU A 59 10.43 -5.30 3.93
N PHE A 60 11.17 -4.50 3.13
CA PHE A 60 12.47 -4.88 2.60
C PHE A 60 13.50 -5.11 3.70
N ASN A 61 13.52 -4.25 4.72
CA ASN A 61 14.35 -4.44 5.91
C ASN A 61 13.99 -5.72 6.71
N SER A 62 12.82 -6.31 6.44
CA SER A 62 12.31 -7.45 7.21
C SER A 62 12.47 -8.82 6.53
N ASN A 63 13.18 -8.95 5.39
CA ASN A 63 13.30 -10.19 4.60
C ASN A 63 11.96 -10.86 4.20
N PHE A 64 10.82 -10.24 4.47
CA PHE A 64 9.49 -10.85 4.44
C PHE A 64 8.89 -10.88 3.02
N LEU A 65 9.28 -9.94 2.15
CA LEU A 65 8.61 -9.72 0.86
C LEU A 65 9.01 -10.64 -0.29
N PHE A 66 10.10 -11.40 -0.17
CA PHE A 66 10.64 -12.14 -1.32
C PHE A 66 9.69 -13.23 -1.86
N ASN A 67 8.79 -13.76 -1.03
CA ASN A 67 7.81 -14.76 -1.44
C ASN A 67 6.39 -14.19 -1.67
N GLU A 68 5.98 -13.14 -0.96
CA GLU A 68 4.65 -12.53 -1.11
C GLU A 68 4.55 -11.63 -2.35
N LEU A 69 5.59 -10.85 -2.70
CA LEU A 69 5.60 -10.05 -3.94
C LEU A 69 5.70 -10.91 -5.21
N ARG A 70 6.17 -12.15 -5.12
CA ARG A 70 6.18 -13.08 -6.27
C ARG A 70 4.77 -13.46 -6.72
N ASN A 71 3.79 -13.37 -5.82
CA ASN A 71 2.37 -13.63 -6.10
C ASN A 71 1.57 -12.35 -6.38
N PHE A 72 2.19 -11.18 -6.43
CA PHE A 72 1.53 -10.03 -7.04
C PHE A 72 1.31 -10.38 -8.51
N PRO A 73 0.06 -10.57 -8.96
CA PRO A 73 -0.15 -10.68 -10.38
C PRO A 73 0.27 -9.33 -10.95
N TYR A 74 1.20 -9.35 -11.90
CA TYR A 74 1.36 -8.30 -12.89
C TYR A 74 0.09 -8.21 -13.75
N ASN A 75 -1.09 -8.11 -13.14
CA ASN A 75 -2.30 -7.74 -13.85
C ASN A 75 -2.35 -6.22 -13.88
N CYS A 76 -1.36 -5.67 -14.58
CA CYS A 76 -1.59 -4.52 -15.44
C CYS A 76 -2.31 -5.06 -16.69
N GLU A 77 -3.54 -5.54 -16.52
CA GLU A 77 -4.40 -5.89 -17.65
C GLU A 77 -5.73 -5.18 -17.46
N ARG A 78 -5.85 -4.06 -18.19
CA ARG A 78 -7.05 -3.37 -18.70
C ARG A 78 -8.10 -2.91 -17.71
#